data_AF-A0AAW1T6Q0-F1
#
_entry.id   AF-A0AAW1T6Q0-F1
#
_cell.length_a   1.000
_cell.length_b   1.000
_cell.length_c   1.000
_cell.angle_alpha   90.00
_cell.angle_beta   90.00
_cell.angle_gamma   90.00
#
_symmetry.space_group_name_H-M   'P 1'
#
loop_
_entity.id
_entity.type
_entity.pdbx_description
1 polymer ?
#
loop_
_entity_poly.entity_id
_entity_poly.type
_entity_poly.pdbx_seq_one_letter_code
_entity_poly.pdbx_strand_id
1 'polypeptide(L)'
;MLRSIRSRTAGRVRSSSTGEGLDSPRLVRLQQAAHALQESDVAPEVQQARADRREARLAALEPEFYNPDFDPVLYELQRLPPRFDESELEPVVENRAGVLEIVSEKLSQHVLKNYGAFVSGVNEVASIEHDLTEAYRLAKVSRGELAIALAEVDVNMKIAAQTKQKQGLMAILTCSSACSRCPVCMTPSSGPISPVGHLMANTAAQQRELS
;
A
#
# COMPACT_ATOMS: atom_id res chain seq x y z
N MET A 1 54.40 -7.38 31.33
CA MET A 1 55.88 -7.30 31.24
C MET A 1 56.32 -7.80 29.87
N LEU A 2 57.20 -7.02 29.25
CA LEU A 2 57.84 -7.16 27.95
C LEU A 2 58.40 -8.55 27.60
N ARG A 3 58.37 -8.88 26.31
CA ARG A 3 59.48 -9.37 25.44
C ARG A 3 58.85 -10.00 24.18
N SER A 4 59.41 -9.96 22.97
CA SER A 4 60.58 -9.31 22.42
C SER A 4 60.48 -9.46 20.90
N ILE A 5 60.94 -8.43 20.21
CA ILE A 5 61.10 -8.28 18.76
C ILE A 5 62.16 -9.25 18.21
N ARG A 6 61.96 -9.74 16.98
CA ARG A 6 62.98 -9.89 15.89
C ARG A 6 62.28 -10.28 14.56
N SER A 7 62.18 -9.32 13.62
CA SER A 7 63.02 -9.16 12.40
C SER A 7 62.60 -10.07 11.22
N ARG A 8 61.87 -9.54 10.23
CA ARG A 8 62.33 -8.99 8.93
C ARG A 8 62.86 -10.04 7.93
N THR A 9 62.09 -10.28 6.87
CA THR A 9 62.46 -10.36 5.44
C THR A 9 61.16 -10.30 4.63
N ALA A 10 60.73 -9.15 4.10
CA ALA A 10 61.05 -8.62 2.77
C ALA A 10 60.79 -9.61 1.60
N GLY A 11 59.52 -9.88 1.31
CA GLY A 11 59.04 -10.45 0.04
C GLY A 11 58.29 -9.39 -0.75
N ARG A 12 58.99 -8.75 -1.69
CA ARG A 12 58.49 -7.70 -2.59
C ARG A 12 57.76 -8.34 -3.77
N VAL A 13 56.44 -8.42 -3.71
CA VAL A 13 55.62 -8.68 -4.91
C VAL A 13 55.16 -7.33 -5.45
N ARG A 14 55.78 -6.88 -6.54
CA ARG A 14 55.27 -5.77 -7.35
C ARG A 14 54.16 -6.32 -8.23
N SER A 15 52.91 -6.11 -7.84
CA SER A 15 51.81 -6.12 -8.81
C SER A 15 51.83 -4.76 -9.52
N SER A 16 52.27 -4.77 -10.77
CA SER A 16 52.19 -3.64 -11.68
C SER A 16 50.72 -3.24 -11.87
N SER A 17 50.39 -2.04 -11.38
CA SER A 17 49.21 -1.30 -11.72
C SER A 17 49.31 -0.80 -13.16
N THR A 18 48.66 -1.48 -14.09
CA THR A 18 48.16 -0.86 -15.33
C THR A 18 46.66 -0.67 -15.15
N GLY A 19 46.32 0.36 -14.37
CA GLY A 19 44.99 0.96 -14.42
C GLY A 19 44.97 1.90 -15.61
N GLU A 20 44.71 1.36 -16.81
CA GLU A 20 44.25 2.18 -17.92
C GLU A 20 42.71 2.23 -17.83
N GLY A 21 42.20 3.43 -17.60
CA GLY A 21 40.77 3.71 -17.55
C GLY A 21 40.10 3.34 -18.86
N LEU A 22 39.26 2.32 -18.83
CA LEU A 22 38.32 1.97 -19.90
C LEU A 22 36.96 2.65 -19.65
N ASP A 23 36.96 3.92 -19.26
CA ASP A 23 35.79 4.79 -19.42
C ASP A 23 35.78 5.33 -20.86
N SER A 24 35.61 4.41 -21.81
CA SER A 24 35.48 4.78 -23.22
C SER A 24 34.01 5.16 -23.51
N PRO A 25 33.66 6.44 -23.73
CA PRO A 25 32.34 6.83 -24.23
C PRO A 25 32.02 6.19 -25.59
N ARG A 26 33.04 5.63 -26.27
CA ARG A 26 32.88 4.78 -27.45
C ARG A 26 32.20 3.46 -27.17
N LEU A 27 32.46 2.83 -26.02
CA LEU A 27 31.86 1.54 -25.67
C LEU A 27 30.37 1.74 -25.36
N VAL A 28 30.03 2.78 -24.60
CA VAL A 28 28.64 3.20 -24.37
C VAL A 28 27.95 3.56 -25.68
N ARG A 29 28.61 4.29 -26.60
CA ARG A 29 28.03 4.62 -27.91
C ARG A 29 27.87 3.41 -28.83
N LEU A 30 28.79 2.45 -28.79
CA LEU A 30 28.66 1.21 -29.55
C LEU A 30 27.56 0.32 -28.97
N GLN A 31 27.38 0.33 -27.66
CA GLN A 31 26.31 -0.40 -26.97
C GLN A 31 24.95 0.26 -27.19
N GLN A 32 24.90 1.60 -27.23
CA GLN A 32 23.71 2.37 -27.62
C GLN A 32 23.40 2.24 -29.11
N ALA A 33 24.41 2.23 -29.99
CA ALA A 33 24.22 1.96 -31.41
C ALA A 33 23.79 0.51 -31.68
N ALA A 34 24.29 -0.45 -30.92
CA ALA A 34 23.84 -1.84 -30.97
C ALA A 34 22.39 -1.99 -30.47
N HIS A 35 22.01 -1.28 -29.40
CA HIS A 35 20.62 -1.21 -28.93
C HIS A 35 19.69 -0.52 -29.96
N ALA A 36 20.15 0.55 -30.61
CA ALA A 36 19.40 1.24 -31.66
C ALA A 36 19.24 0.42 -32.94
N LEU A 37 20.11 -0.57 -33.18
CA LEU A 37 19.95 -1.55 -34.28
C LEU A 37 19.11 -2.77 -33.88
N GLN A 38 18.78 -2.93 -32.59
CA GLN A 38 17.88 -3.97 -32.07
C GLN A 38 16.41 -3.54 -31.98
N GLU A 39 16.13 -2.24 -32.16
CA GLU A 39 14.81 -1.81 -32.65
C GLU A 39 14.72 -2.20 -34.13
N SER A 40 14.56 -3.50 -34.37
CA SER A 40 14.07 -3.97 -35.65
C SER A 40 12.63 -3.46 -35.76
N ASP A 41 12.48 -2.27 -36.33
CA ASP A 41 11.27 -1.76 -36.96
C ASP A 41 10.93 -2.70 -38.13
N VAL A 42 10.52 -3.92 -37.79
CA VAL A 42 9.79 -4.78 -38.70
C VAL A 42 8.53 -4.00 -38.99
N ALA A 43 8.37 -3.51 -40.23
CA ALA A 43 7.22 -2.72 -40.65
C ALA A 43 5.93 -3.31 -40.07
N PRO A 44 4.98 -2.49 -39.59
CA PRO A 44 3.79 -2.96 -38.89
C PRO A 44 3.00 -3.98 -39.74
N GLU A 45 3.06 -3.87 -41.06
CA GLU A 45 2.47 -4.83 -42.01
C GLU A 45 3.06 -6.25 -41.89
N VAL A 46 4.37 -6.38 -41.66
CA VAL A 46 5.05 -7.67 -41.51
C VAL A 46 4.77 -8.28 -40.13
N GLN A 47 4.59 -7.44 -39.10
CA GLN A 47 4.19 -7.88 -37.77
C GLN A 47 2.74 -8.40 -37.77
N GLN A 48 1.85 -7.68 -38.44
CA GLN A 48 0.44 -8.05 -38.60
C GLN A 48 0.32 -9.38 -39.36
N ALA A 49 0.99 -9.52 -40.50
CA ALA A 49 0.96 -10.75 -41.27
C ALA A 49 1.52 -11.97 -40.50
N ARG A 50 2.49 -11.77 -39.59
CA ARG A 50 2.97 -12.82 -38.68
C ARG A 50 1.95 -13.15 -37.60
N ALA A 51 1.27 -12.14 -37.03
CA ALA A 51 0.18 -12.34 -36.09
C ALA A 51 -0.97 -13.14 -36.73
N ASP A 52 -1.41 -12.76 -37.93
CA ASP A 52 -2.48 -13.43 -38.66
C ASP A 52 -2.12 -14.89 -38.97
N ARG A 53 -0.86 -15.17 -39.36
CA ARG A 53 -0.37 -16.54 -39.55
C ARG A 53 -0.36 -17.36 -38.26
N ARG A 54 0.00 -16.75 -37.14
CA ARG A 54 -0.04 -17.41 -35.82
C ARG A 54 -1.48 -17.69 -35.38
N GLU A 55 -2.40 -16.77 -35.63
CA GLU A 55 -3.82 -16.95 -35.35
C GLU A 55 -4.46 -18.00 -36.26
N ALA A 56 -4.09 -18.05 -37.53
CA ALA A 56 -4.52 -19.11 -38.43
C ALA A 56 -4.04 -20.50 -37.97
N ARG A 57 -2.81 -20.60 -37.43
CA ARG A 57 -2.30 -21.86 -36.84
C ARG A 57 -3.05 -22.27 -35.58
N LEU A 58 -3.47 -21.31 -34.75
CA LEU A 58 -4.32 -21.58 -33.59
C LEU A 58 -5.74 -21.98 -34.02
N ALA A 59 -6.31 -21.31 -35.02
CA ALA A 59 -7.64 -21.62 -35.54
C ALA A 59 -7.69 -22.97 -36.28
N ALA A 60 -6.54 -23.46 -36.76
CA ALA A 60 -6.40 -24.79 -37.35
C ALA A 60 -6.33 -25.92 -36.32
N LEU A 61 -6.23 -25.60 -35.03
CA LEU A 61 -6.30 -26.60 -33.96
C LEU A 61 -7.73 -27.15 -33.86
N GLU A 62 -7.88 -28.45 -33.58
CA GLU A 62 -9.20 -29.01 -33.39
C GLU A 62 -9.92 -28.32 -32.21
N PRO A 63 -11.24 -28.07 -32.32
CA PRO A 63 -12.00 -27.31 -31.33
C PRO A 63 -12.04 -28.00 -29.95
N GLU A 64 -11.80 -29.31 -29.90
CA GLU A 64 -11.74 -30.11 -28.69
C GLU A 64 -10.58 -29.72 -27.78
N PHE A 65 -9.49 -29.17 -28.31
CA PHE A 65 -8.36 -28.66 -27.52
C PHE A 65 -8.71 -27.45 -26.64
N TYR A 66 -9.85 -26.81 -26.87
CA TYR A 66 -10.35 -25.70 -26.04
C TYR A 66 -11.27 -26.18 -24.90
N ASN A 67 -11.57 -27.48 -24.81
CA ASN A 67 -12.40 -28.04 -23.76
C ASN A 67 -11.53 -28.38 -22.53
N PRO A 68 -11.90 -27.91 -21.32
CA PRO A 68 -11.15 -28.23 -20.09
C PRO A 68 -11.04 -29.73 -19.76
N ASP A 69 -11.99 -30.55 -20.21
CA ASP A 69 -12.02 -31.99 -19.89
C ASP A 69 -11.34 -32.87 -20.97
N PHE A 70 -10.71 -32.25 -21.98
CA PHE A 70 -10.09 -32.97 -23.08
C PHE A 70 -8.70 -33.50 -22.72
N ASP A 71 -8.42 -34.75 -23.08
CA ASP A 71 -7.09 -35.36 -22.97
C ASP A 71 -6.36 -35.30 -24.33
N PRO A 72 -5.50 -34.29 -24.55
CA PRO A 72 -4.79 -34.13 -25.82
C PRO A 72 -3.79 -35.25 -26.09
N VAL A 73 -3.26 -35.90 -25.05
CA VAL A 73 -2.28 -36.97 -25.23
C VAL A 73 -2.98 -38.23 -25.73
N LEU A 74 -4.07 -38.62 -25.08
CA LEU A 74 -4.87 -39.76 -25.50
C LEU A 74 -5.46 -39.57 -26.90
N TYR A 75 -5.87 -38.35 -27.25
CA TYR A 75 -6.35 -38.02 -28.58
C TYR A 75 -5.30 -38.23 -29.68
N GLU A 76 -4.07 -37.75 -29.48
CA GLU A 76 -2.99 -37.93 -30.46
C GLU A 76 -2.55 -39.41 -30.55
N LEU A 77 -2.48 -40.10 -29.41
CA LEU A 77 -2.17 -41.54 -29.35
C LEU A 77 -3.19 -42.41 -30.11
N GLN A 78 -4.45 -42.00 -30.16
CA GLN A 78 -5.49 -42.73 -30.91
C GLN A 78 -5.43 -42.51 -32.43
N ARG A 79 -4.82 -41.42 -32.90
CA ARG A 79 -4.66 -41.13 -34.34
C ARG A 79 -3.39 -41.72 -34.94
N LEU A 80 -2.47 -42.19 -34.11
CA LEU A 80 -1.22 -42.80 -34.55
C LEU A 80 -1.48 -44.15 -35.26
N PRO A 81 -0.86 -44.40 -36.42
CA PRO A 81 -0.92 -45.70 -37.07
C PRO A 81 -0.33 -46.80 -36.16
N PRO A 82 -0.83 -48.04 -36.22
CA PRO A 82 -0.33 -49.15 -35.40
C PRO A 82 1.13 -49.56 -35.71
N ARG A 83 1.69 -49.08 -36.82
CA ARG A 83 3.11 -49.09 -37.14
C ARG A 83 3.47 -47.71 -37.64
N PHE A 84 4.30 -47.00 -36.89
CA PHE A 84 4.77 -45.67 -37.22
C PHE A 84 6.30 -45.67 -37.30
N ASP A 85 6.83 -44.93 -38.26
CA ASP A 85 8.26 -44.62 -38.33
C ASP A 85 8.50 -43.23 -37.72
N GLU A 86 9.70 -43.00 -37.20
CA GLU A 86 10.10 -41.72 -36.56
C GLU A 86 9.89 -40.51 -37.48
N SER A 87 10.05 -40.70 -38.79
CA SER A 87 9.80 -39.68 -39.81
C SER A 87 8.34 -39.22 -39.93
N GLU A 88 7.38 -40.03 -39.48
CA GLU A 88 5.95 -39.68 -39.50
C GLU A 88 5.53 -38.90 -38.24
N LEU A 89 6.28 -39.07 -37.14
CA LEU A 89 6.08 -38.38 -35.88
C LEU A 89 6.65 -36.96 -35.90
N GLU A 90 7.81 -36.77 -36.51
CA GLU A 90 8.51 -35.48 -36.59
C GLU A 90 7.59 -34.30 -37.00
N PRO A 91 6.81 -34.37 -38.11
CA PRO A 91 5.96 -33.23 -38.51
C PRO A 91 4.81 -32.95 -37.53
N VAL A 92 4.31 -33.98 -36.83
CA VAL A 92 3.29 -33.80 -35.79
C VAL A 92 3.90 -33.08 -34.59
N VAL A 93 5.08 -33.52 -34.16
CA VAL A 93 5.82 -32.91 -33.05
C VAL A 93 6.18 -31.47 -33.37
N GLU A 94 6.73 -31.19 -34.55
CA GLU A 94 7.08 -29.82 -34.99
C GLU A 94 5.84 -28.91 -35.01
N ASN A 95 4.71 -29.40 -35.53
CA ASN A 95 3.48 -28.62 -35.56
C ASN A 95 2.97 -28.31 -34.13
N ARG A 96 2.95 -29.32 -33.25
CA ARG A 96 2.50 -29.15 -31.86
C ARG A 96 3.44 -28.26 -31.05
N ALA A 97 4.76 -28.39 -31.23
CA ALA A 97 5.75 -27.51 -30.63
C ALA A 97 5.57 -26.05 -31.10
N GLY A 98 5.34 -25.84 -32.40
CA GLY A 98 5.07 -24.51 -32.94
C GLY A 98 3.79 -23.86 -32.39
N VAL A 99 2.73 -24.64 -32.17
CA VAL A 99 1.50 -24.15 -31.51
C VAL A 99 1.77 -23.80 -30.05
N LEU A 100 2.51 -24.65 -29.31
CA LEU A 100 2.87 -24.41 -27.92
C LEU A 100 3.65 -23.11 -27.74
N GLU A 101 4.61 -22.83 -28.63
CA GLU A 101 5.37 -21.57 -28.62
C GLU A 101 4.43 -20.36 -28.77
N ILE A 102 3.49 -20.42 -29.71
CA ILE A 102 2.51 -19.33 -29.93
C ILE A 102 1.62 -19.13 -28.70
N VAL A 103 1.11 -20.22 -28.11
CA VAL A 103 0.25 -20.15 -26.92
C VAL A 103 1.03 -19.60 -25.74
N SER A 104 2.27 -20.05 -25.53
CA SER A 104 3.16 -19.57 -24.47
C SER A 104 3.45 -18.08 -24.62
N GLU A 105 3.76 -17.63 -25.85
CA GLU A 105 3.95 -16.21 -26.15
C GLU A 105 2.67 -15.40 -25.86
N LYS A 106 1.50 -15.83 -26.36
CA LYS A 106 0.23 -15.12 -26.09
C LYS A 106 -0.13 -15.11 -24.60
N LEU A 107 0.09 -16.22 -23.89
CA LEU A 107 -0.16 -16.31 -22.46
C LEU A 107 0.76 -15.36 -21.69
N SER A 108 2.06 -15.37 -21.98
CA SER A 108 3.02 -14.47 -21.33
C SER A 108 2.67 -12.99 -21.58
N GLN A 109 2.32 -12.62 -22.81
CA GLN A 109 1.86 -11.27 -23.14
C GLN A 109 0.58 -10.91 -22.39
N HIS A 110 -0.39 -11.83 -22.31
CA HIS A 110 -1.65 -11.61 -21.61
C HIS A 110 -1.42 -11.44 -20.09
N VAL A 111 -0.56 -12.26 -19.50
CA VAL A 111 -0.16 -12.15 -18.09
C VAL A 111 0.53 -10.82 -17.85
N LEU A 112 1.54 -10.47 -18.65
CA LEU A 112 2.29 -9.21 -18.51
C LEU A 112 1.40 -7.98 -18.68
N LYS A 113 0.46 -8.01 -19.64
CA LYS A 113 -0.51 -6.93 -19.85
C LYS A 113 -1.39 -6.69 -18.63
N ASN A 114 -1.83 -7.76 -17.97
CA ASN A 114 -2.70 -7.67 -16.78
C ASN A 114 -1.92 -7.56 -15.47
N TYR A 115 -0.62 -7.87 -15.47
CA TYR A 115 0.21 -7.87 -14.28
C TYR A 115 0.28 -6.49 -13.61
N GLY A 116 0.36 -5.41 -14.40
CA GLY A 116 0.33 -4.05 -13.86
C GLY A 116 -0.95 -3.75 -13.07
N ALA A 117 -2.10 -4.12 -13.61
CA ALA A 117 -3.40 -3.95 -12.93
C ALA A 117 -3.49 -4.83 -11.67
N PHE A 118 -3.00 -6.06 -11.75
CA PHE A 118 -2.92 -6.96 -10.60
C PHE A 118 -2.07 -6.39 -9.46
N VAL A 119 -0.83 -5.96 -9.76
CA VAL A 119 0.06 -5.37 -8.75
C VAL A 119 -0.54 -4.10 -8.17
N SER A 120 -1.17 -3.26 -8.99
CA SER A 120 -1.87 -2.07 -8.51
C SER A 120 -2.99 -2.44 -7.53
N GLY A 121 -3.82 -3.43 -7.87
CA GLY A 121 -4.91 -3.88 -7.00
C GLY A 121 -4.40 -4.48 -5.69
N VAL A 122 -3.31 -5.26 -5.73
CA VAL A 122 -2.67 -5.80 -4.51
C VAL A 122 -2.14 -4.68 -3.62
N ASN A 123 -1.50 -3.66 -4.21
CA ASN A 123 -0.97 -2.54 -3.45
C ASN A 123 -2.09 -1.68 -2.82
N GLU A 124 -3.22 -1.51 -3.53
CA GLU A 124 -4.39 -0.83 -3.01
C GLU A 124 -5.01 -1.59 -1.82
N VAL A 125 -5.17 -2.92 -1.93
CA VAL A 125 -5.63 -3.75 -0.82
C VAL A 125 -4.69 -3.63 0.38
N ALA A 126 -3.38 -3.68 0.17
CA ALA A 126 -2.40 -3.51 1.24
C ALA A 126 -2.50 -2.12 1.92
N SER A 127 -2.76 -1.06 1.14
CA SER A 127 -2.99 0.29 1.69
C SER A 127 -4.25 0.33 2.57
N ILE A 128 -5.35 -0.27 2.11
CA ILE A 128 -6.60 -0.31 2.86
C ILE A 128 -6.44 -1.11 4.16
N GLU A 129 -5.71 -2.22 4.13
CA GLU A 129 -5.38 -2.99 5.34
C GLU A 129 -4.59 -2.16 6.36
N HIS A 130 -3.64 -1.34 5.89
CA HIS A 130 -2.89 -0.42 6.74
C HIS A 130 -3.80 0.63 7.37
N ASP A 131 -4.64 1.29 6.56
CA ASP A 131 -5.56 2.33 7.02
C ASP A 131 -6.57 1.79 8.03
N LEU A 132 -7.11 0.59 7.80
CA LEU A 132 -8.02 -0.07 8.74
C LEU A 132 -7.33 -0.38 10.07
N THR A 133 -6.08 -0.83 10.02
CA THR A 133 -5.30 -1.13 11.23
C THR A 133 -5.04 0.15 12.03
N GLU A 134 -4.70 1.25 11.35
CA GLU A 134 -4.50 2.53 11.99
C GLU A 134 -5.80 3.10 12.57
N ALA A 135 -6.89 3.07 11.80
CA ALA A 135 -8.21 3.51 12.25
C ALA A 135 -8.68 2.72 13.48
N TYR A 136 -8.47 1.40 13.49
CA TYR A 136 -8.79 0.56 14.65
C TYR A 136 -7.96 0.94 15.87
N ARG A 137 -6.64 1.12 15.70
CA ARG A 137 -5.75 1.55 16.77
C ARG A 137 -6.17 2.91 17.33
N LEU A 138 -6.46 3.87 16.45
CA LEU A 138 -6.90 5.21 16.82
C LEU A 138 -8.23 5.17 17.56
N ALA A 139 -9.20 4.40 17.07
CA ALA A 139 -10.49 4.22 17.72
C ALA A 139 -10.36 3.57 19.12
N LYS A 140 -9.45 2.61 19.27
CA LYS A 140 -9.19 1.98 20.57
C LYS A 140 -8.55 2.95 21.56
N VAL A 141 -7.55 3.72 21.11
CA VAL A 141 -6.85 4.72 21.94
C VAL A 141 -7.81 5.84 22.34
N SER A 142 -8.52 6.44 21.38
CA SER A 142 -9.45 7.54 21.65
C SER A 142 -10.57 7.16 22.60
N ARG A 143 -11.11 5.93 22.51
CA ARG A 143 -12.09 5.43 23.48
C ARG A 143 -11.51 5.31 24.89
N GLY A 144 -10.26 4.90 25.02
CA GLY A 144 -9.55 4.87 26.31
C GLY A 144 -9.35 6.27 26.88
N GLU A 145 -8.87 7.21 26.07
CA GLU A 145 -8.65 8.61 26.47
C GLU A 145 -9.95 9.30 26.88
N LEU A 146 -11.03 9.11 26.11
CA LEU A 146 -12.34 9.66 26.44
C LEU A 146 -12.90 9.09 27.74
N ALA A 147 -12.70 7.79 28.02
CA ALA A 147 -13.13 7.19 29.28
C ALA A 147 -12.40 7.81 30.48
N ILE A 148 -11.10 8.09 30.35
CA ILE A 148 -10.30 8.76 31.37
C ILE A 148 -10.78 10.21 31.56
N ALA A 149 -10.92 10.96 30.46
CA ALA A 149 -11.40 12.35 30.50
C ALA A 149 -12.80 12.46 31.15
N LEU A 150 -13.70 11.52 30.86
CA LEU A 150 -15.01 11.46 31.49
C LEU A 150 -14.93 11.23 33.01
N ALA A 151 -14.05 10.32 33.45
CA ALA A 151 -13.83 10.07 34.87
C ALA A 151 -13.26 11.30 35.59
N GLU A 152 -12.32 12.01 34.96
CA GLU A 152 -11.74 13.25 35.49
C GLU A 152 -12.78 14.36 35.59
N VAL A 153 -13.62 14.54 34.57
CA VAL A 153 -14.70 15.54 34.58
C VAL A 153 -15.71 15.25 35.69
N ASP A 154 -16.10 13.99 35.92
CA ASP A 154 -17.02 13.63 37.01
C ASP A 154 -16.43 13.98 38.39
N VAL A 155 -15.16 13.64 38.62
CA VAL A 155 -14.45 14.00 39.87
C VAL A 155 -14.38 15.52 40.02
N ASN A 156 -14.00 16.25 38.97
CA ASN A 156 -13.89 17.71 39.00
C ASN A 156 -15.24 18.38 39.25
N MET A 157 -16.34 17.86 38.69
CA MET A 157 -17.69 18.38 38.93
C MET A 157 -18.13 18.19 40.39
N LYS A 158 -17.82 17.03 40.99
CA LYS A 158 -18.08 16.79 42.42
C LYS A 158 -17.30 17.75 43.31
N ILE A 159 -16.02 17.96 43.04
CA ILE A 159 -15.18 18.92 43.77
C ILE A 159 -15.72 20.34 43.60
N ALA A 160 -16.10 20.75 42.39
CA ALA A 160 -16.67 22.06 42.12
C ALA A 160 -18.00 22.28 42.88
N ALA A 161 -18.87 21.26 42.93
CA ALA A 161 -20.12 21.31 43.70
C ALA A 161 -19.87 21.47 45.21
N GLN A 162 -18.97 20.66 45.78
CA GLN A 162 -18.58 20.77 47.19
C GLN A 162 -17.91 22.12 47.50
N THR A 163 -17.10 22.64 46.58
CA THR A 163 -16.45 23.94 46.72
C THR A 163 -17.48 25.07 46.74
N LYS A 164 -18.47 25.04 45.85
CA LYS A 164 -19.59 26.01 45.85
C LYS A 164 -20.39 25.94 47.15
N GLN A 165 -20.68 24.73 47.65
CA GLN A 165 -21.38 24.56 48.93
C GLN A 165 -20.57 25.15 50.09
N LYS A 166 -19.25 24.86 50.16
CA LYS A 166 -18.36 25.41 51.18
C LYS A 166 -18.29 26.93 51.10
N GLN A 167 -18.18 27.51 49.90
CA GLN A 167 -18.17 28.96 49.71
C GLN A 167 -19.48 29.61 50.17
N GLY A 168 -20.64 29.00 49.86
CA GLY A 168 -21.94 29.48 50.33
C GLY A 168 -22.05 29.45 51.86
N LEU A 169 -21.64 28.35 52.49
CA LEU A 169 -21.63 28.24 53.96
C LEU A 169 -20.66 29.24 54.60
N MET A 170 -19.45 29.41 54.06
CA MET A 170 -18.49 30.40 54.53
C MET A 170 -19.04 31.82 54.40
N ALA A 171 -19.74 32.15 53.31
CA ALA A 171 -20.38 33.45 53.13
C ALA A 171 -21.48 33.73 54.16
N ILE A 172 -22.27 32.71 54.53
CA ILE A 172 -23.27 32.83 55.59
C ILE A 172 -22.59 33.03 56.96
N LEU A 173 -21.54 32.25 57.25
CA LEU A 173 -20.79 32.37 58.50
C LEU A 173 -20.11 33.73 58.64
N THR A 174 -19.48 34.24 57.58
CA THR A 174 -18.87 35.59 57.58
C THR A 174 -19.93 36.69 57.69
N CYS A 175 -21.12 36.51 57.10
CA CYS A 175 -22.24 37.43 57.27
C CYS A 175 -22.76 37.43 58.72
N SER A 176 -22.93 36.26 59.34
CA SER A 176 -23.39 36.15 60.73
C SER A 176 -22.37 36.67 61.75
N SER A 177 -21.07 36.41 61.54
CA SER A 177 -20.00 36.94 62.39
C SER A 177 -19.79 38.44 62.18
N ALA A 178 -19.97 38.94 60.95
CA ALA A 178 -19.99 40.38 60.67
C ALA A 178 -21.23 41.08 61.25
N CYS A 179 -22.40 40.46 61.32
CA CYS A 179 -23.60 41.08 61.93
C CYS A 179 -23.48 41.23 63.47
N SER A 180 -22.55 40.52 64.13
CA SER A 180 -22.17 40.86 65.52
C SER A 180 -21.29 42.13 65.65
N ARG A 181 -20.87 42.73 64.53
CA ARG A 181 -20.01 43.92 64.47
C ARG A 181 -20.37 44.94 63.38
N CYS A 182 -21.53 44.82 62.71
CA CYS A 182 -21.89 45.69 61.58
C CYS A 182 -23.28 46.34 61.79
N PRO A 183 -23.40 47.68 61.69
CA PRO A 183 -24.64 48.39 61.99
C PRO A 183 -25.66 48.42 60.82
N VAL A 184 -25.56 47.50 59.84
CA VAL A 184 -26.31 47.60 58.56
C VAL A 184 -27.23 46.39 58.27
N CYS A 185 -27.43 45.46 59.21
CA CYS A 185 -28.33 44.31 59.00
C CYS A 185 -29.84 44.58 59.23
N MET A 186 -30.31 45.85 59.30
CA MET A 186 -31.75 46.18 59.31
C MET A 186 -32.15 47.02 58.09
N THR A 187 -32.31 46.41 56.92
CA THR A 187 -33.37 46.79 55.96
C THR A 187 -33.81 45.55 55.17
N PRO A 188 -35.12 45.28 55.04
CA PRO A 188 -35.62 44.34 54.06
C PRO A 188 -35.88 45.12 52.77
N SER A 189 -35.03 44.98 51.76
CA SER A 189 -35.41 45.38 50.40
C SER A 189 -35.29 44.18 49.46
N SER A 190 -36.47 43.78 49.04
CA SER A 190 -36.82 42.96 47.89
C SER A 190 -35.95 43.24 46.66
N GLY A 191 -35.46 42.16 46.04
CA GLY A 191 -35.02 42.16 44.65
C GLY A 191 -34.90 40.72 44.14
N PRO A 192 -35.76 40.25 43.23
CA PRO A 192 -35.60 38.95 42.60
C PRO A 192 -34.50 39.04 41.53
N ILE A 193 -33.46 38.21 41.67
CA ILE A 193 -32.49 37.98 40.58
C ILE A 193 -33.07 36.88 39.69
N SER A 194 -33.71 37.27 38.60
CA SER A 194 -33.94 36.38 37.46
C SER A 194 -32.62 36.00 36.80
N PRO A 195 -32.37 34.72 36.49
CA PRO A 195 -31.38 34.31 35.52
C PRO A 195 -32.11 33.82 34.26
N VAL A 196 -32.31 34.68 33.26
CA VAL A 196 -32.79 34.23 31.95
C VAL A 196 -32.04 34.96 30.83
N GLY A 197 -31.25 34.19 30.09
CA GLY A 197 -31.14 34.34 28.64
C GLY A 197 -30.13 35.35 28.12
N HIS A 198 -28.83 35.01 28.15
CA HIS A 198 -27.89 35.52 27.15
C HIS A 198 -26.73 34.54 26.93
N LEU A 199 -27.00 33.47 26.17
CA LEU A 199 -26.02 32.75 25.35
C LEU A 199 -26.78 31.76 24.46
N MET A 200 -27.16 32.17 23.25
CA MET A 200 -27.40 31.28 22.08
C MET A 200 -27.81 32.15 20.88
N ALA A 201 -26.86 32.87 20.30
CA ALA A 201 -27.01 33.50 18.99
C ALA A 201 -25.65 33.70 18.32
N ASN A 202 -24.89 32.62 18.14
CA ASN A 202 -23.80 32.57 17.16
C ASN A 202 -23.30 31.13 16.99
N THR A 203 -24.08 30.31 16.26
CA THR A 203 -23.59 29.03 15.71
C THR A 203 -24.41 28.51 14.53
N ALA A 204 -25.22 29.36 13.88
CA ALA A 204 -26.01 28.98 12.70
C ALA A 204 -25.41 29.45 11.35
N ALA A 205 -24.24 30.11 11.36
CA ALA A 205 -23.62 30.64 10.15
C ALA A 205 -22.48 29.76 9.57
N GLN A 206 -22.14 28.63 10.19
CA GLN A 206 -20.94 27.84 9.82
C GLN A 206 -21.25 26.40 9.35
N GLN A 207 -22.45 26.19 8.79
CA GLN A 207 -22.87 24.91 8.18
C GLN A 207 -23.29 25.05 6.69
N ARG A 208 -22.76 26.05 5.97
CA ARG A 208 -23.05 26.22 4.52
C ARG A 208 -21.82 26.20 3.59
N GLU A 209 -20.66 25.74 4.06
CA GLU A 209 -19.45 25.62 3.22
C GLU A 209 -18.99 24.17 2.96
N LEU A 210 -19.81 23.16 3.26
CA LEU A 210 -19.55 21.79 2.82
C LEU A 210 -20.84 21.18 2.24
N SER A 211 -21.15 21.60 1.01
CA SER A 211 -22.05 20.92 0.07
C SER A 211 -21.50 21.17 -1.32
#